data_AF-A0A1B9APT6-F1
#
_entry.id   AF-A0A1B9APT6-F1
#
_cell.length_a   1.000
_cell.length_b   1.000
_cell.length_c   1.000
_cell.angle_alpha   90.00
_cell.angle_beta   90.00
_cell.angle_gamma   90.00
#
_symmetry.space_group_name_H-M   'P 1'
#
loop_
_entity.id
_entity.type
_entity.pdbx_description
1 polymer ?
#
loop_
_entity_poly.entity_id
_entity_poly.type
_entity_poly.pdbx_seq_one_letter_code
_entity_poly.pdbx_strand_id
1 'polypeptide(L)'
;MTDFRLVREVEYKQAIDLADKVFRKAGHVSMGTAFPQVFSAALNQSYGAFIDGKLVSFIGLVPSILHIGRAEVKAFSIGAVCTDPDYRKRGLANTLLQMIFEHINKSGASVLFVSGDLPIYLKQGCTHYGKMNQYKIHQGDLKVESSSYVIREMGQFDWFQLRKLSHERHVKYEQSIFELALLNEAAGFASIFKMKHKILVAKENEELKAFLVFGVPYESQGKADSRVIEWGGDPQAIPGLLAEAFTYDLNSLLFNVPAFEKDILSQLGALPMEELPFPGTMKIMDLDLLLSQLGPYFENKLTISGAEGQKELHFKQGTVTLSAKQLEEWIVKGSEDPDSQLKDIFPIPFPFPQGLNYV
;
A
#
# COMPACT_ATOMS: atom_id res chain seq x y z
N MET A 1 -0.96 -34.91 12.82
CA MET A 1 -0.53 -33.79 13.69
C MET A 1 -0.30 -32.58 12.78
N THR A 2 -0.67 -31.38 13.19
CA THR A 2 -0.43 -30.18 12.37
C THR A 2 0.95 -29.61 12.65
N ASP A 3 1.75 -29.44 11.61
CA ASP A 3 3.08 -28.83 11.66
C ASP A 3 2.99 -27.36 11.19
N PHE A 4 3.40 -26.42 12.03
CA PHE A 4 3.40 -24.98 11.72
C PHE A 4 4.84 -24.48 11.62
N ARG A 5 5.23 -23.97 10.45
CA ARG A 5 6.62 -23.60 10.18
C ARG A 5 6.75 -22.68 8.97
N LEU A 6 7.97 -22.19 8.75
CA LEU A 6 8.35 -21.53 7.50
C LEU A 6 8.14 -22.48 6.30
N VAL A 7 7.67 -21.90 5.19
CA VAL A 7 7.49 -22.60 3.91
C VAL A 7 8.84 -22.74 3.24
N ARG A 8 9.23 -23.95 2.86
CA ARG A 8 10.50 -24.19 2.16
C ARG A 8 10.38 -23.82 0.69
N GLU A 9 11.50 -23.53 0.03
CA GLU A 9 11.55 -23.18 -1.39
C GLU A 9 10.74 -24.14 -2.28
N VAL A 10 10.93 -25.45 -2.09
CA VAL A 10 10.22 -26.51 -2.85
C VAL A 10 8.71 -26.59 -2.56
N GLU A 11 8.24 -25.92 -1.51
CA GLU A 11 6.84 -25.93 -1.06
C GLU A 11 6.04 -24.71 -1.53
N TYR A 12 6.69 -23.67 -2.08
CA TYR A 12 5.99 -22.48 -2.58
C TYR A 12 5.03 -22.80 -3.73
N LYS A 13 5.28 -23.84 -4.50
CA LYS A 13 4.30 -24.33 -5.49
C LYS A 13 2.98 -24.73 -4.81
N GLN A 14 3.02 -25.43 -3.68
CA GLN A 14 1.80 -25.77 -2.94
C GLN A 14 1.11 -24.52 -2.38
N ALA A 15 1.86 -23.50 -1.97
CA ALA A 15 1.31 -22.23 -1.52
C ALA A 15 0.58 -21.48 -2.64
N ILE A 16 1.18 -21.43 -3.84
CA ILE A 16 0.56 -20.84 -5.04
C ILE A 16 -0.69 -21.61 -5.41
N ASP A 17 -0.61 -22.95 -5.51
CA ASP A 17 -1.75 -23.80 -5.87
C ASP A 17 -2.92 -23.63 -4.88
N LEU A 18 -2.62 -23.55 -3.57
CA LEU A 18 -3.62 -23.30 -2.53
C LEU A 18 -4.23 -21.89 -2.65
N ALA A 19 -3.41 -20.87 -2.86
CA ALA A 19 -3.89 -19.50 -3.01
C ALA A 19 -4.73 -19.32 -4.28
N ASP A 20 -4.34 -19.95 -5.38
CA ASP A 20 -5.11 -19.96 -6.63
C ASP A 20 -6.45 -20.65 -6.46
N LYS A 21 -6.49 -21.82 -5.80
CA LYS A 21 -7.73 -22.52 -5.46
C LYS A 21 -8.69 -21.64 -4.65
N VAL A 22 -8.17 -20.80 -3.77
CA VAL A 22 -9.00 -19.98 -2.85
C VAL A 22 -9.43 -18.66 -3.47
N PHE A 23 -8.56 -17.98 -4.22
CA PHE A 23 -8.78 -16.60 -4.65
C PHE A 23 -9.02 -16.43 -6.15
N ARG A 24 -8.55 -17.35 -6.99
CA ARG A 24 -8.62 -17.18 -8.45
C ARG A 24 -9.85 -17.86 -9.05
N LYS A 25 -10.30 -17.27 -10.14
CA LYS A 25 -11.40 -17.75 -10.99
C LYS A 25 -10.91 -17.80 -12.43
N ALA A 26 -11.69 -18.40 -13.32
CA ALA A 26 -11.38 -18.44 -14.74
C ALA A 26 -11.05 -17.03 -15.30
N GLY A 27 -9.90 -16.94 -15.98
CA GLY A 27 -9.37 -15.71 -16.56
C GLY A 27 -8.62 -14.79 -15.59
N HIS A 28 -8.36 -15.20 -14.35
CA HIS A 28 -7.35 -14.54 -13.52
C HIS A 28 -5.96 -15.12 -13.82
N VAL A 29 -4.94 -14.26 -13.76
CA VAL A 29 -3.56 -14.70 -13.60
C VAL A 29 -3.36 -15.40 -12.26
N SER A 30 -2.37 -16.28 -12.17
CA SER A 30 -2.03 -16.93 -10.89
C SER A 30 -1.64 -15.90 -9.83
N MET A 31 -1.96 -16.19 -8.56
CA MET A 31 -1.48 -15.47 -7.38
C MET A 31 0.05 -15.42 -7.35
N GLY A 32 0.74 -16.51 -7.73
CA GLY A 32 2.20 -16.56 -7.76
C GLY A 32 2.82 -15.55 -8.74
N THR A 33 2.15 -15.32 -9.87
CA THR A 33 2.57 -14.34 -10.88
C THR A 33 2.22 -12.91 -10.44
N ALA A 34 1.02 -12.70 -9.91
CA ALA A 34 0.54 -11.35 -9.56
C ALA A 34 1.18 -10.77 -8.30
N PHE A 35 1.56 -11.63 -7.35
CA PHE A 35 2.08 -11.23 -6.04
C PHE A 35 3.43 -11.91 -5.77
N PRO A 36 4.45 -11.70 -6.63
CA PRO A 36 5.68 -12.47 -6.60
C PRO A 36 6.43 -12.37 -5.25
N GLN A 37 6.34 -11.22 -4.57
CA GLN A 37 6.97 -11.03 -3.26
C GLN A 37 6.36 -11.93 -2.17
N VAL A 38 5.05 -12.19 -2.22
CA VAL A 38 4.32 -13.04 -1.26
C VAL A 38 4.81 -14.50 -1.34
N PHE A 39 5.16 -14.94 -2.55
CA PHE A 39 5.58 -16.30 -2.86
C PHE A 39 7.09 -16.44 -3.12
N SER A 40 7.89 -15.48 -2.67
CA SER A 40 9.34 -15.50 -2.84
C SER A 40 10.03 -16.24 -1.69
N ALA A 41 10.91 -17.19 -2.05
CA ALA A 41 11.78 -17.88 -1.09
C ALA A 41 13.03 -17.06 -0.72
N ALA A 42 13.28 -15.90 -1.37
CA ALA A 42 14.52 -15.15 -1.20
C ALA A 42 14.78 -14.69 0.24
N LEU A 43 13.71 -14.30 0.95
CA LEU A 43 13.79 -13.94 2.37
C LEU A 43 13.29 -15.07 3.28
N ASN A 44 12.49 -16.00 2.74
CA ASN A 44 11.99 -17.18 3.44
C ASN A 44 11.29 -16.84 4.78
N GLN A 45 10.31 -15.93 4.73
CA GLN A 45 9.61 -15.39 5.92
C GLN A 45 8.14 -15.79 6.01
N SER A 46 7.60 -16.44 4.98
CA SER A 46 6.20 -16.87 4.93
C SER A 46 5.98 -18.19 5.69
N TYR A 47 4.82 -18.33 6.34
CA TYR A 47 4.50 -19.49 7.18
C TYR A 47 3.37 -20.33 6.60
N GLY A 48 3.41 -21.63 6.90
CA GLY A 48 2.43 -22.61 6.48
C GLY A 48 2.02 -23.55 7.60
N ALA A 49 0.79 -24.05 7.53
CA ALA A 49 0.31 -25.18 8.32
C ALA A 49 0.25 -26.42 7.43
N PHE A 50 0.91 -27.49 7.86
CA PHE A 50 1.03 -28.75 7.13
C PHE A 50 0.36 -29.90 7.87
N ILE A 51 -0.39 -30.73 7.14
CA ILE A 51 -0.99 -31.96 7.66
C ILE A 51 -0.61 -33.07 6.68
N ASP A 52 0.08 -34.09 7.20
CA ASP A 52 0.57 -35.24 6.42
C ASP A 52 1.40 -34.81 5.19
N GLY A 53 2.24 -33.79 5.37
CA GLY A 53 3.11 -33.23 4.32
C GLY A 53 2.42 -32.29 3.33
N LYS A 54 1.09 -32.14 3.38
CA LYS A 54 0.32 -31.22 2.55
C LYS A 54 0.19 -29.85 3.22
N LEU A 55 0.51 -28.78 2.50
CA LEU A 55 0.19 -27.41 2.92
C LEU A 55 -1.33 -27.19 2.89
N VAL A 56 -1.94 -26.91 4.04
CA VAL A 56 -3.40 -26.69 4.17
C VAL A 56 -3.78 -25.27 4.58
N SER A 57 -2.82 -24.47 5.03
CA SER A 57 -3.01 -23.05 5.30
C SER A 57 -1.70 -22.29 5.05
N PHE A 58 -1.79 -21.07 4.55
CA PHE A 58 -0.65 -20.23 4.18
C PHE A 58 -0.88 -18.78 4.62
N ILE A 59 0.19 -18.12 5.04
CA ILE A 59 0.26 -16.67 5.25
C ILE A 59 1.57 -16.17 4.64
N GLY A 60 1.48 -15.34 3.61
CA GLY A 60 2.63 -14.69 3.02
C GLY A 60 3.02 -13.47 3.83
N LEU A 61 4.32 -13.26 4.04
CA LEU A 61 4.86 -12.14 4.81
C LEU A 61 5.88 -11.39 3.95
N VAL A 62 5.62 -10.10 3.71
CA VAL A 62 6.43 -9.24 2.83
C VAL A 62 6.97 -8.05 3.63
N PRO A 63 8.30 -7.95 3.82
CA PRO A 63 8.90 -6.79 4.48
C PRO A 63 8.92 -5.58 3.57
N SER A 64 8.91 -4.40 4.18
CA SER A 64 9.06 -3.13 3.50
C SER A 64 9.70 -2.08 4.40
N ILE A 65 10.35 -1.12 3.78
CA ILE A 65 10.79 0.12 4.41
C ILE A 65 9.89 1.24 3.88
N LEU A 66 9.26 1.99 4.78
CA LEU A 66 8.49 3.18 4.44
C LEU A 66 9.32 4.42 4.72
N HIS A 67 9.29 5.36 3.80
CA HIS A 67 9.79 6.71 4.02
C HIS A 67 8.61 7.64 4.23
N ILE A 68 8.56 8.30 5.39
CA ILE A 68 7.56 9.31 5.75
C ILE A 68 8.30 10.61 6.06
N GLY A 69 8.46 11.44 5.03
CA GLY A 69 9.42 12.54 5.06
C GLY A 69 10.84 12.01 5.22
N ARG A 70 11.49 12.32 6.35
CA ARG A 70 12.83 11.83 6.70
C ARG A 70 12.82 10.60 7.60
N ALA A 71 11.65 10.18 8.10
CA ALA A 71 11.53 9.00 8.94
C ALA A 71 11.56 7.73 8.11
N GLU A 72 12.21 6.70 8.66
CA GLU A 72 12.23 5.35 8.13
C GLU A 72 11.43 4.44 9.06
N VAL A 73 10.31 3.90 8.56
CA VAL A 73 9.45 2.98 9.32
C VAL A 73 9.59 1.58 8.72
N LYS A 74 9.98 0.63 9.56
CA LYS A 74 10.08 -0.78 9.17
C LYS A 74 8.72 -1.43 9.31
N ALA A 75 8.20 -1.96 8.21
CA ALA A 75 6.86 -2.50 8.15
C ALA A 75 6.84 -3.87 7.48
N PHE A 76 5.79 -4.62 7.77
CA PHE A 76 5.42 -5.81 7.01
C PHE A 76 4.02 -5.66 6.42
N SER A 77 3.77 -6.40 5.36
CA SER A 77 2.42 -6.66 4.85
C SER A 77 2.18 -8.17 4.85
N ILE A 78 0.96 -8.58 5.20
CA ILE A 78 0.53 -9.97 4.98
C ILE A 78 -0.33 -10.08 3.73
N GLY A 79 -0.02 -11.09 2.91
CA GLY A 79 -0.68 -11.36 1.64
C GLY A 79 -1.08 -12.82 1.51
N ALA A 80 -2.01 -13.09 0.58
CA ALA A 80 -2.50 -14.43 0.25
C ALA A 80 -2.88 -15.33 1.46
N VAL A 81 -3.43 -14.74 2.53
CA VAL A 81 -3.79 -15.48 3.75
C VAL A 81 -4.96 -16.42 3.46
N CYS A 82 -4.69 -17.72 3.39
CA CYS A 82 -5.68 -18.70 2.99
C CYS A 82 -5.60 -20.00 3.79
N THR A 83 -6.75 -20.67 3.89
CA THR A 83 -6.89 -22.02 4.42
C THR A 83 -7.75 -22.82 3.46
N ASP A 84 -7.30 -24.03 3.12
CA ASP A 84 -8.03 -25.00 2.29
C ASP A 84 -9.45 -25.15 2.88
N PRO A 85 -10.53 -25.00 2.08
CA PRO A 85 -11.90 -25.09 2.56
C PRO A 85 -12.20 -26.25 3.51
N ASP A 86 -11.61 -27.42 3.27
CA ASP A 86 -11.81 -28.64 4.06
C ASP A 86 -11.16 -28.59 5.46
N TYR A 87 -10.26 -27.63 5.68
CA TYR A 87 -9.47 -27.45 6.89
C TYR A 87 -9.83 -26.18 7.67
N ARG A 88 -10.87 -25.45 7.24
CA ARG A 88 -11.34 -24.22 7.91
C ARG A 88 -11.97 -24.49 9.27
N LYS A 89 -12.10 -23.43 10.08
CA LYS A 89 -12.67 -23.45 11.44
C LYS A 89 -11.89 -24.32 12.45
N ARG A 90 -10.61 -24.58 12.18
CA ARG A 90 -9.68 -25.34 13.05
C ARG A 90 -8.61 -24.47 13.71
N GLY A 91 -8.74 -23.14 13.68
CA GLY A 91 -7.78 -22.20 14.29
C GLY A 91 -6.44 -22.03 13.56
N LEU A 92 -6.26 -22.62 12.36
CA LEU A 92 -5.00 -22.60 11.61
C LEU A 92 -4.53 -21.18 11.27
N ALA A 93 -5.39 -20.37 10.65
CA ALA A 93 -5.06 -18.99 10.29
C ALA A 93 -4.72 -18.13 11.52
N ASN A 94 -5.41 -18.33 12.64
CA ASN A 94 -5.11 -17.59 13.88
C ASN A 94 -3.74 -17.98 14.45
N THR A 95 -3.40 -19.27 14.42
CA THR A 95 -2.08 -19.76 14.87
C THR A 95 -0.97 -19.19 14.01
N LEU A 96 -1.14 -19.21 12.68
CA LEU A 96 -0.20 -18.61 11.74
C LEU A 96 -0.05 -17.10 11.97
N LEU A 97 -1.15 -16.38 12.23
CA LEU A 97 -1.11 -14.95 12.51
C LEU A 97 -0.33 -14.61 13.79
N GLN A 98 -0.42 -15.44 14.84
CA GLN A 98 0.42 -15.26 16.04
C GLN A 98 1.91 -15.46 15.75
N MET A 99 2.26 -16.44 14.91
CA MET A 99 3.65 -16.63 14.47
C MET A 99 4.17 -15.44 13.67
N ILE A 100 3.32 -14.80 12.86
CA ILE A 100 3.66 -13.56 12.15
C ILE A 100 3.94 -12.42 13.12
N PHE A 101 3.11 -12.23 14.15
CA PHE A 101 3.36 -11.19 15.16
C PHE A 101 4.69 -11.41 15.89
N GLU A 102 4.98 -12.66 16.27
CA GLU A 102 6.27 -13.00 16.88
C GLU A 102 7.45 -12.74 15.93
N HIS A 103 7.31 -13.10 14.64
CA HIS A 103 8.31 -12.82 13.62
C HIS A 103 8.57 -11.31 13.50
N ILE A 104 7.52 -10.51 13.38
CA ILE A 104 7.60 -9.06 13.21
C ILE A 104 8.29 -8.43 14.42
N ASN A 105 7.91 -8.80 15.64
CA ASN A 105 8.55 -8.30 16.86
C ASN A 105 10.05 -8.64 16.89
N LYS A 106 10.42 -9.89 16.54
CA LYS A 106 11.85 -10.30 16.49
C LYS A 106 12.64 -9.58 15.40
N SER A 107 11.99 -9.14 14.33
CA SER A 107 12.63 -8.43 13.22
C SER A 107 12.88 -6.94 13.48
N GLY A 108 12.24 -6.35 14.50
CA GLY A 108 12.31 -4.90 14.77
C GLY A 108 11.50 -4.05 13.79
N ALA A 109 10.43 -4.60 13.22
CA ALA A 109 9.42 -3.83 12.49
C ALA A 109 8.28 -3.39 13.42
N SER A 110 7.78 -2.18 13.20
CA SER A 110 6.86 -1.49 14.13
C SER A 110 5.41 -1.48 13.64
N VAL A 111 5.17 -1.82 12.36
CA VAL A 111 3.85 -1.79 11.72
C VAL A 111 3.61 -3.03 10.86
N LEU A 112 2.37 -3.53 10.90
CA LEU A 112 1.85 -4.53 9.98
C LEU A 112 0.66 -3.98 9.18
N PHE A 113 0.68 -4.12 7.86
CA PHE A 113 -0.45 -3.84 6.98
C PHE A 113 -1.19 -5.12 6.58
N VAL A 114 -2.51 -4.99 6.43
CA VAL A 114 -3.41 -6.04 5.98
C VAL A 114 -4.37 -5.45 4.96
N SER A 115 -4.43 -6.03 3.77
CA SER A 115 -5.30 -5.54 2.67
C SER A 115 -6.81 -5.72 2.91
N GLY A 116 -7.20 -6.31 4.05
CA GLY A 116 -8.60 -6.55 4.44
C GLY A 116 -8.88 -6.30 5.92
N ASP A 117 -10.12 -6.55 6.32
CA ASP A 117 -10.73 -6.16 7.60
C ASP A 117 -11.53 -7.31 8.25
N LEU A 118 -11.26 -8.55 7.83
CA LEU A 118 -11.94 -9.72 8.39
C LEU A 118 -11.86 -9.74 9.92
N PRO A 119 -12.88 -10.28 10.63
CA PRO A 119 -12.91 -10.29 12.09
C PRO A 119 -11.68 -10.90 12.77
N ILE A 120 -10.94 -11.78 12.09
CA ILE A 120 -9.68 -12.33 12.60
C ILE A 120 -8.61 -11.26 12.81
N TYR A 121 -8.55 -10.23 11.96
CA TYR A 121 -7.58 -9.15 12.06
C TYR A 121 -8.01 -8.12 13.10
N LEU A 122 -9.27 -7.68 13.04
CA LEU A 122 -9.81 -6.68 13.96
C LEU A 122 -9.73 -7.14 15.43
N LYS A 123 -10.05 -8.42 15.70
CA LYS A 123 -9.93 -9.00 17.05
C LYS A 123 -8.48 -9.11 17.54
N GLN A 124 -7.51 -9.03 16.64
CA GLN A 124 -6.07 -9.08 16.93
C GLN A 124 -5.45 -7.67 16.98
N GLY A 125 -6.29 -6.62 16.99
CA GLY A 125 -5.86 -5.23 17.14
C GLY A 125 -5.43 -4.55 15.84
N CYS A 126 -5.80 -5.10 14.68
CA CYS A 126 -5.75 -4.33 13.44
C CYS A 126 -6.88 -3.28 13.45
N THR A 127 -6.60 -2.08 12.96
CA THR A 127 -7.55 -0.96 12.85
C THR A 127 -7.48 -0.34 11.46
N HIS A 128 -8.58 0.24 11.00
CA HIS A 128 -8.56 1.12 9.84
C HIS A 128 -7.69 2.36 10.11
N TYR A 129 -7.07 2.87 9.05
CA TYR A 129 -6.17 4.03 9.06
C TYR A 129 -6.33 4.85 7.79
N GLY A 130 -5.98 6.13 7.86
CA GLY A 130 -5.93 7.00 6.69
C GLY A 130 -7.29 7.28 6.02
N LYS A 131 -7.27 8.25 5.10
CA LYS A 131 -8.43 8.65 4.29
C LYS A 131 -7.97 9.00 2.88
N MET A 132 -8.86 8.82 1.92
CA MET A 132 -8.66 9.16 0.51
C MET A 132 -9.88 9.90 -0.04
N ASN A 133 -9.64 10.66 -1.10
CA ASN A 133 -10.67 11.19 -1.97
C ASN A 133 -10.69 10.32 -3.23
N GLN A 134 -11.83 9.67 -3.49
CA GLN A 134 -12.03 8.90 -4.70
C GLN A 134 -12.68 9.77 -5.76
N TYR A 135 -12.04 9.82 -6.92
CA TYR A 135 -12.56 10.46 -8.13
C TYR A 135 -12.91 9.39 -9.14
N LYS A 136 -14.07 9.52 -9.78
CA LYS A 136 -14.41 8.77 -10.98
C LYS A 136 -14.35 9.72 -12.17
N ILE A 137 -13.30 9.57 -12.98
CA ILE A 137 -12.98 10.48 -14.07
C ILE A 137 -13.43 9.84 -15.39
N HIS A 138 -14.06 10.61 -16.26
CA HIS A 138 -14.40 10.27 -17.63
C HIS A 138 -13.63 11.13 -18.64
N GLN A 139 -13.62 10.69 -19.90
CA GLN A 139 -12.99 11.44 -20.98
C GLN A 139 -13.64 12.82 -21.10
N GLY A 140 -12.83 13.87 -21.04
CA GLY A 140 -13.29 15.27 -21.14
C GLY A 140 -13.60 15.95 -19.81
N ASP A 141 -13.60 15.23 -18.68
CA ASP A 141 -13.83 15.84 -17.35
C ASP A 141 -12.68 16.76 -16.92
N LEU A 142 -11.46 16.44 -17.35
CA LEU A 142 -10.25 17.15 -16.98
C LEU A 142 -10.02 18.35 -17.90
N LYS A 143 -9.80 19.52 -17.28
CA LYS A 143 -9.28 20.70 -17.98
C LYS A 143 -7.78 20.58 -18.07
N VAL A 144 -7.29 20.10 -19.21
CA VAL A 144 -5.86 20.07 -19.49
C VAL A 144 -5.47 21.44 -20.06
N GLU A 145 -4.76 22.24 -19.27
CA GLU A 145 -4.15 23.46 -19.77
C GLU A 145 -3.05 23.11 -20.80
N SER A 146 -2.76 24.04 -21.72
CA SER A 146 -1.64 23.88 -22.64
C SER A 146 -0.34 23.78 -21.86
N SER A 147 0.13 22.54 -21.64
CA SER A 147 1.38 22.26 -20.95
C SER A 147 2.53 22.10 -21.94
N SER A 148 3.75 22.39 -21.50
CA SER A 148 4.99 22.07 -22.21
C SER A 148 5.31 20.57 -22.24
N TYR A 149 4.53 19.74 -21.52
CA TYR A 149 4.79 18.32 -21.39
C TYR A 149 4.49 17.56 -22.68
N VAL A 150 5.45 16.75 -23.09
CA VAL A 150 5.25 15.68 -24.06
C VAL A 150 4.89 14.41 -23.30
N ILE A 151 3.67 13.94 -23.46
CA ILE A 151 3.19 12.71 -22.82
C ILE A 151 3.37 11.53 -23.77
N ARG A 152 3.87 10.41 -23.25
CA ARG A 152 4.05 9.16 -24.00
C ARG A 152 4.06 7.94 -23.08
N GLU A 153 3.94 6.76 -23.67
CA GLU A 153 4.25 5.51 -22.94
C GLU A 153 5.72 5.51 -22.52
N MET A 154 5.97 4.96 -21.33
CA MET A 154 7.32 4.74 -20.81
C MET A 154 8.12 3.83 -21.76
N GLY A 155 9.39 4.18 -21.99
CA GLY A 155 10.33 3.40 -22.77
C GLY A 155 11.39 2.71 -21.91
N GLN A 156 12.14 1.78 -22.51
CA GLN A 156 13.18 1.00 -21.83
C GLN A 156 14.33 1.82 -21.22
N PHE A 157 14.52 3.06 -21.65
CA PHE A 157 15.59 3.94 -21.15
C PHE A 157 15.16 4.85 -19.98
N ASP A 158 13.89 4.78 -19.55
CA ASP A 158 13.33 5.70 -18.57
C ASP A 158 13.48 5.24 -17.12
N TRP A 159 13.87 3.99 -16.87
CA TRP A 159 13.81 3.37 -15.53
C TRP A 159 14.52 4.16 -14.43
N PHE A 160 15.67 4.76 -14.71
CA PHE A 160 16.38 5.57 -13.72
C PHE A 160 15.61 6.85 -13.35
N GLN A 161 14.98 7.50 -14.33
CA GLN A 161 14.20 8.71 -14.10
C GLN A 161 12.86 8.38 -13.43
N LEU A 162 12.19 7.29 -13.83
CA LEU A 162 11.00 6.80 -13.14
C LEU A 162 11.30 6.51 -11.66
N ARG A 163 12.42 5.82 -11.39
CA ARG A 163 12.86 5.54 -10.02
C ARG A 163 13.10 6.82 -9.24
N LYS A 164 13.78 7.81 -9.83
CA LYS A 164 13.99 9.14 -9.23
C LYS A 164 12.66 9.77 -8.82
N LEU A 165 11.70 9.88 -9.75
CA LEU A 165 10.37 10.45 -9.48
C LEU A 165 9.61 9.69 -8.37
N SER A 166 9.64 8.36 -8.38
CA SER A 166 9.04 7.55 -7.31
C SER A 166 9.69 7.84 -5.94
N HIS A 167 11.01 8.06 -5.92
CA HIS A 167 11.75 8.38 -4.68
C HIS A 167 11.59 9.81 -4.19
N GLU A 168 11.12 10.74 -5.02
CA GLU A 168 10.87 12.13 -4.60
C GLU A 168 9.57 12.29 -3.82
N ARG A 169 8.69 11.28 -3.83
CA ARG A 169 7.45 11.27 -3.05
C ARG A 169 7.73 11.37 -1.55
N HIS A 170 6.93 12.19 -0.87
CA HIS A 170 7.06 12.43 0.58
C HIS A 170 6.73 11.18 1.40
N VAL A 171 5.73 10.41 0.96
CA VAL A 171 5.34 9.13 1.53
C VAL A 171 5.52 8.07 0.46
N LYS A 172 6.39 7.09 0.71
CA LYS A 172 6.70 6.04 -0.26
C LYS A 172 7.20 4.76 0.39
N TYR A 173 7.07 3.67 -0.34
CA TYR A 173 7.85 2.45 -0.11
C TYR A 173 9.26 2.65 -0.67
N GLU A 174 10.26 2.13 0.03
CA GLU A 174 11.58 1.95 -0.58
C GLU A 174 11.49 0.87 -1.66
N GLN A 175 11.96 1.20 -2.86
CA GLN A 175 11.94 0.31 -4.00
C GLN A 175 13.23 0.43 -4.81
N SER A 176 13.82 -0.71 -5.12
CA SER A 176 14.84 -0.81 -6.16
C SER A 176 14.21 -0.68 -7.56
N ILE A 177 15.06 -0.48 -8.56
CA ILE A 177 14.64 -0.49 -9.98
C ILE A 177 14.06 -1.86 -10.35
N PHE A 178 14.66 -2.94 -9.83
CA PHE A 178 14.19 -4.30 -10.07
C PHE A 178 12.80 -4.54 -9.48
N GLU A 179 12.53 -4.05 -8.26
CA GLU A 179 11.21 -4.16 -7.66
C GLU A 179 10.17 -3.32 -8.42
N LEU A 180 10.50 -2.09 -8.82
CA LEU A 180 9.62 -1.28 -9.66
C LEU A 180 9.26 -2.01 -10.96
N ALA A 181 10.24 -2.61 -11.64
CA ALA A 181 9.99 -3.37 -12.86
C ALA A 181 9.12 -4.61 -12.60
N LEU A 182 9.48 -5.40 -11.58
CA LEU A 182 8.78 -6.63 -11.21
C LEU A 182 7.32 -6.36 -10.82
N LEU A 183 7.05 -5.36 -9.98
CA LEU A 183 5.70 -5.06 -9.51
C LEU A 183 4.82 -4.48 -10.63
N ASN A 184 5.40 -3.70 -11.55
CA ASN A 184 4.68 -3.22 -12.73
C ASN A 184 4.34 -4.35 -13.70
N GLU A 185 5.27 -5.29 -13.93
CA GLU A 185 5.02 -6.46 -14.77
C GLU A 185 3.97 -7.39 -14.16
N ALA A 186 4.07 -7.67 -12.85
CA ALA A 186 3.14 -8.54 -12.12
C ALA A 186 1.71 -7.97 -12.05
N ALA A 187 1.57 -6.64 -12.11
CA ALA A 187 0.31 -5.92 -12.10
C ALA A 187 -0.62 -6.31 -10.93
N GLY A 188 -0.06 -6.56 -9.74
CA GLY A 188 -0.74 -7.24 -8.62
C GLY A 188 -2.18 -6.79 -8.36
N PHE A 189 -2.37 -5.54 -7.90
CA PHE A 189 -3.71 -5.01 -7.61
C PHE A 189 -4.61 -4.95 -8.86
N ALA A 190 -4.10 -4.48 -10.00
CA ALA A 190 -4.86 -4.40 -11.25
C ALA A 190 -5.32 -5.78 -11.75
N SER A 191 -4.52 -6.83 -11.53
CA SER A 191 -4.80 -8.20 -11.95
C SER A 191 -6.05 -8.79 -11.29
N ILE A 192 -6.44 -8.28 -10.11
CA ILE A 192 -7.68 -8.65 -9.42
C ILE A 192 -8.90 -8.28 -10.28
N PHE A 193 -8.76 -7.20 -11.04
CA PHE A 193 -9.77 -6.69 -11.96
C PHE A 193 -9.54 -7.15 -13.40
N LYS A 194 -8.65 -8.15 -13.63
CA LYS A 194 -8.24 -8.62 -14.96
C LYS A 194 -7.72 -7.49 -15.85
N MET A 195 -6.85 -6.68 -15.29
CA MET A 195 -6.16 -5.59 -15.96
C MET A 195 -4.65 -5.85 -16.00
N LYS A 196 -3.96 -5.28 -16.98
CA LYS A 196 -2.50 -5.14 -17.02
C LYS A 196 -2.12 -3.69 -16.76
N HIS A 197 -0.92 -3.44 -16.27
CA HIS A 197 -0.45 -2.07 -16.13
C HIS A 197 -0.07 -1.47 -17.49
N LYS A 198 -0.27 -0.16 -17.59
CA LYS A 198 0.40 0.73 -18.53
C LYS A 198 1.00 1.89 -17.75
N ILE A 199 2.10 2.43 -18.27
CA ILE A 199 2.82 3.54 -17.65
C ILE A 199 2.92 4.65 -18.68
N LEU A 200 2.32 5.79 -18.37
CA LEU A 200 2.53 7.04 -19.10
C LEU A 200 3.51 7.91 -18.33
N VAL A 201 4.33 8.65 -19.07
CA VAL A 201 5.30 9.61 -18.53
C VAL A 201 5.12 10.97 -19.19
N ALA A 202 5.24 12.02 -18.40
CA ALA A 202 5.27 13.40 -18.87
C ALA A 202 6.72 13.87 -18.93
N LYS A 203 7.15 14.37 -20.09
CA LYS A 203 8.52 14.75 -20.38
C LYS A 203 8.62 16.22 -20.75
N GLU A 204 9.64 16.89 -20.23
CA GLU A 204 10.00 18.27 -20.61
C GLU A 204 11.52 18.37 -20.72
N ASN A 205 12.04 18.95 -21.81
CA ASN A 205 13.48 19.17 -22.02
C ASN A 205 14.36 17.92 -21.77
N GLU A 206 13.96 16.76 -22.32
CA GLU A 206 14.62 15.46 -22.13
C GLU A 206 14.51 14.80 -20.74
N GLU A 207 13.93 15.48 -19.75
CA GLU A 207 13.73 14.94 -18.40
C GLU A 207 12.27 14.50 -18.18
N LEU A 208 12.07 13.36 -17.51
CA LEU A 208 10.76 12.97 -17.02
C LEU A 208 10.39 13.83 -15.81
N LYS A 209 9.20 14.40 -15.85
CA LYS A 209 8.67 15.28 -14.80
C LYS A 209 7.58 14.61 -13.98
N ALA A 210 6.83 13.69 -14.56
CA ALA A 210 5.83 12.90 -13.85
C ALA A 210 5.56 11.56 -14.52
N PHE A 211 4.90 10.65 -13.79
CA PHE A 211 4.42 9.39 -14.33
C PHE A 211 3.04 9.01 -13.77
N LEU A 212 2.35 8.15 -14.50
CA LEU A 212 1.09 7.54 -14.13
C LEU A 212 1.10 6.05 -14.50
N VAL A 213 0.89 5.19 -13.51
CA VAL A 213 0.60 3.77 -13.67
C VAL A 213 -0.91 3.57 -13.54
N PHE A 214 -1.52 2.91 -14.53
CA PHE A 214 -2.96 2.63 -14.53
C PHE A 214 -3.25 1.26 -15.13
N GLY A 215 -4.41 0.70 -14.78
CA GLY A 215 -4.84 -0.62 -15.23
C GLY A 215 -5.63 -0.57 -16.54
N VAL A 216 -5.18 -1.26 -17.58
CA VAL A 216 -5.95 -1.45 -18.82
C VAL A 216 -6.62 -2.83 -18.80
N PRO A 217 -7.96 -2.93 -18.94
CA PRO A 217 -8.67 -4.21 -18.99
C PRO A 217 -8.14 -5.13 -20.09
N TYR A 218 -8.17 -6.45 -19.85
CA TYR A 218 -7.93 -7.42 -20.92
C TYR A 218 -9.04 -7.32 -21.98
N GLU A 219 -8.69 -7.51 -23.26
CA GLU A 219 -9.59 -7.32 -24.42
C GLU A 219 -10.95 -8.03 -24.26
N SER A 220 -11.00 -9.15 -23.54
CA SER A 220 -12.21 -9.94 -23.29
C SER A 220 -13.23 -9.32 -22.31
N GLN A 221 -12.93 -8.21 -21.63
CA GLN A 221 -13.76 -7.68 -20.53
C GLN A 221 -14.73 -6.54 -20.91
N GLY A 222 -14.69 -6.02 -22.13
CA GLY A 222 -15.46 -4.84 -22.50
C GLY A 222 -15.03 -3.57 -21.73
N LYS A 223 -15.89 -2.55 -21.70
CA LYS A 223 -15.62 -1.23 -21.10
C LYS A 223 -15.77 -1.21 -19.57
N ALA A 224 -14.93 -1.97 -18.86
CA ALA A 224 -14.86 -1.93 -17.40
C ALA A 224 -14.21 -0.63 -16.89
N ASP A 225 -14.56 -0.20 -15.67
CA ASP A 225 -13.92 0.96 -15.03
C ASP A 225 -12.45 0.66 -14.73
N SER A 226 -11.55 1.45 -15.31
CA SER A 226 -10.10 1.41 -15.08
C SER A 226 -9.73 2.09 -13.77
N ARG A 227 -8.47 1.99 -13.36
CA ARG A 227 -7.95 2.44 -12.06
C ARG A 227 -6.56 3.01 -12.21
N VAL A 228 -6.32 4.14 -11.54
CA VAL A 228 -4.97 4.61 -11.26
C VAL A 228 -4.36 3.76 -10.16
N ILE A 229 -3.14 3.27 -10.38
CA ILE A 229 -2.43 2.36 -9.47
C ILE A 229 -1.34 3.12 -8.71
N GLU A 230 -0.53 3.90 -9.43
CA GLU A 230 0.52 4.71 -8.83
C GLU A 230 0.82 5.93 -9.70
N TRP A 231 1.35 6.97 -9.09
CA TRP A 231 1.72 8.21 -9.76
C TRP A 231 2.85 8.88 -8.98
N GLY A 232 3.52 9.86 -9.60
CA GLY A 232 4.54 10.66 -8.93
C GLY A 232 5.11 11.73 -9.86
N GLY A 233 5.88 12.66 -9.27
CA GLY A 233 6.47 13.80 -9.95
C GLY A 233 5.63 15.07 -9.85
N ASP A 234 5.76 15.96 -10.83
CA ASP A 234 5.09 17.26 -10.86
C ASP A 234 3.55 17.10 -10.90
N PRO A 235 2.84 17.60 -9.87
CA PRO A 235 1.38 17.62 -9.84
C PRO A 235 0.74 18.21 -11.10
N GLN A 236 1.32 19.25 -11.71
CA GLN A 236 0.74 19.94 -12.87
C GLN A 236 0.65 19.03 -14.12
N ALA A 237 1.49 17.99 -14.20
CA ALA A 237 1.47 17.05 -15.31
C ALA A 237 0.40 15.96 -15.16
N ILE A 238 -0.13 15.74 -13.95
CA ILE A 238 -1.05 14.64 -13.64
C ILE A 238 -2.38 14.73 -14.39
N PRO A 239 -3.06 15.89 -14.51
CA PRO A 239 -4.27 16.01 -15.33
C PRO A 239 -4.04 15.61 -16.80
N GLY A 240 -2.89 16.00 -17.37
CA GLY A 240 -2.52 15.60 -18.73
C GLY A 240 -2.32 14.08 -18.86
N LEU A 241 -1.63 13.47 -17.90
CA LEU A 241 -1.41 12.01 -17.88
C LEU A 241 -2.72 11.23 -17.75
N LEU A 242 -3.64 11.70 -16.90
CA LEU A 242 -4.96 11.11 -16.73
C LEU A 242 -5.81 11.24 -18.00
N ALA A 243 -5.75 12.40 -18.68
CA ALA A 243 -6.45 12.61 -19.95
C ALA A 243 -5.89 11.71 -21.06
N GLU A 244 -4.56 11.59 -21.15
CA GLU A 244 -3.89 10.74 -22.14
C GLU A 244 -4.20 9.25 -21.92
N ALA A 245 -4.43 8.79 -20.69
CA ALA A 245 -4.81 7.41 -20.42
C ALA A 245 -6.12 6.99 -21.13
N PHE A 246 -7.03 7.92 -21.47
CA PHE A 246 -8.24 7.63 -22.23
C PHE A 246 -7.99 7.25 -23.71
N THR A 247 -6.78 7.44 -24.25
CA THR A 247 -6.42 6.93 -25.59
C THR A 247 -6.40 5.40 -25.66
N TYR A 248 -6.44 4.73 -24.50
CA TYR A 248 -6.59 3.27 -24.36
C TYR A 248 -8.06 2.80 -24.33
N ASP A 249 -9.01 3.61 -24.81
CA ASP A 249 -10.46 3.32 -24.87
C ASP A 249 -11.07 2.93 -23.51
N LEU A 250 -10.64 3.64 -22.44
CA LEU A 250 -11.14 3.40 -21.09
C LEU A 250 -12.55 3.99 -20.91
N ASN A 251 -13.40 3.30 -20.14
CA ASN A 251 -14.72 3.82 -19.76
C ASN A 251 -14.64 5.00 -18.79
N SER A 252 -13.84 4.79 -17.73
CA SER A 252 -13.57 5.74 -16.67
C SER A 252 -12.27 5.35 -15.97
N LEU A 253 -11.67 6.29 -15.25
CA LEU A 253 -10.54 6.05 -14.36
C LEU A 253 -10.96 6.35 -12.91
N LEU A 254 -10.92 5.33 -12.06
CA LEU A 254 -11.01 5.50 -10.61
C LEU A 254 -9.64 5.95 -10.10
N PHE A 255 -9.59 7.15 -9.53
CA PHE A 255 -8.39 7.71 -8.94
C PHE A 255 -8.59 7.94 -7.44
N ASN A 256 -7.92 7.11 -6.63
CA ASN A 256 -7.90 7.23 -5.19
C ASN A 256 -6.69 8.07 -4.77
N VAL A 257 -6.93 9.27 -4.24
CA VAL A 257 -5.88 10.20 -3.80
C VAL A 257 -5.88 10.29 -2.28
N PRO A 258 -4.79 9.94 -1.58
CA PRO A 258 -4.69 10.13 -0.14
C PRO A 258 -4.98 11.57 0.27
N ALA A 259 -5.72 11.76 1.38
CA ALA A 259 -6.15 13.07 1.83
C ALA A 259 -4.98 14.02 2.17
N PHE A 260 -3.78 13.48 2.40
CA PHE A 260 -2.56 14.25 2.65
C PHE A 260 -1.86 14.75 1.37
N GLU A 261 -2.24 14.28 0.18
CA GLU A 261 -1.62 14.66 -1.11
C GLU A 261 -2.23 15.97 -1.65
N LYS A 262 -2.02 17.07 -0.92
CA LYS A 262 -2.71 18.36 -1.16
C LYS A 262 -2.47 18.94 -2.54
N ASP A 263 -1.25 18.79 -3.07
CA ASP A 263 -0.91 19.37 -4.37
C ASP A 263 -1.68 18.68 -5.50
N ILE A 264 -1.82 17.34 -5.45
CA ILE A 264 -2.60 16.57 -6.41
C ILE A 264 -4.09 16.91 -6.30
N LEU A 265 -4.61 16.98 -5.07
CA LEU A 265 -6.00 17.36 -4.83
C LEU A 265 -6.30 18.75 -5.41
N SER A 266 -5.36 19.69 -5.33
CA SER A 266 -5.49 21.01 -5.96
C SER A 266 -5.59 20.93 -7.48
N GLN A 267 -4.87 20.00 -8.12
CA GLN A 267 -4.91 19.81 -9.58
C GLN A 267 -6.20 19.16 -10.08
N LEU A 268 -6.83 18.34 -9.25
CA LEU A 268 -8.15 17.74 -9.55
C LEU A 268 -9.30 18.75 -9.33
N GLY A 269 -9.03 19.86 -8.64
CA GLY A 269 -9.93 21.00 -8.52
C GLY A 269 -11.31 20.61 -7.99
N ALA A 270 -12.35 21.10 -8.67
CA ALA A 270 -13.75 20.91 -8.27
C ALA A 270 -14.40 19.64 -8.83
N LEU A 271 -13.60 18.66 -9.30
CA LEU A 271 -14.15 17.37 -9.74
C LEU A 271 -14.96 16.72 -8.61
N PRO A 272 -16.11 16.11 -8.90
CA PRO A 272 -16.87 15.36 -7.90
C PRO A 272 -16.01 14.26 -7.28
N MET A 273 -16.07 14.15 -5.96
CA MET A 273 -15.30 13.16 -5.21
C MET A 273 -16.10 12.63 -4.02
N GLU A 274 -15.72 11.44 -3.58
CA GLU A 274 -16.21 10.81 -2.36
C GLU A 274 -15.05 10.66 -1.36
N GLU A 275 -15.23 11.16 -0.14
CA GLU A 275 -14.27 10.91 0.95
C GLU A 275 -14.48 9.51 1.53
N LEU A 276 -13.43 8.69 1.49
CA LEU A 276 -13.47 7.30 1.95
C LEU A 276 -12.31 7.00 2.90
N PRO A 277 -12.47 6.07 3.85
CA PRO A 277 -11.32 5.51 4.56
C PRO A 277 -10.43 4.72 3.58
N PHE A 278 -9.16 4.51 3.92
CA PHE A 278 -8.39 3.54 3.16
C PHE A 278 -9.01 2.13 3.27
N PRO A 279 -8.97 1.35 2.19
CA PRO A 279 -9.35 -0.05 2.23
C PRO A 279 -8.29 -0.86 2.99
N GLY A 280 -8.72 -1.79 3.85
CA GLY A 280 -7.81 -2.59 4.67
C GLY A 280 -7.54 -1.99 6.04
N THR A 281 -6.57 -2.57 6.75
CA THR A 281 -6.25 -2.27 8.15
C THR A 281 -4.74 -2.30 8.39
N MET A 282 -4.32 -1.71 9.50
CA MET A 282 -2.96 -1.78 10.01
C MET A 282 -2.94 -2.15 11.49
N LYS A 283 -1.83 -2.69 11.97
CA LYS A 283 -1.56 -2.91 13.39
C LYS A 283 -0.24 -2.23 13.74
N ILE A 284 -0.26 -1.41 14.78
CA ILE A 284 0.96 -0.95 15.45
C ILE A 284 1.44 -2.13 16.30
N MET A 285 2.63 -2.64 15.97
CA MET A 285 3.21 -3.83 16.61
C MET A 285 3.91 -3.48 17.91
N ASP A 286 4.57 -2.32 17.91
CA ASP A 286 5.25 -1.74 19.06
C ASP A 286 5.21 -0.21 18.91
N LEU A 287 4.49 0.45 19.81
CA LEU A 287 4.30 1.89 19.79
C LEU A 287 5.61 2.64 20.02
N ASP A 288 6.43 2.22 20.99
CA ASP A 288 7.66 2.93 21.34
C ASP A 288 8.70 2.80 20.21
N LEU A 289 8.78 1.62 19.60
CA LEU A 289 9.59 1.42 18.41
C LEU A 289 9.09 2.27 17.24
N LEU A 290 7.77 2.35 17.02
CA LEU A 290 7.19 3.21 15.98
C LEU A 290 7.52 4.69 16.22
N LEU A 291 7.37 5.18 17.45
CA LEU A 291 7.69 6.56 17.81
C LEU A 291 9.17 6.87 17.62
N SER A 292 10.05 5.93 17.97
CA SER A 292 11.49 6.05 17.72
C SER A 292 11.80 6.14 16.21
N GLN A 293 11.14 5.33 15.38
CA GLN A 293 11.29 5.34 13.92
C GLN A 293 10.74 6.63 13.29
N LEU A 294 9.65 7.17 13.84
CA LEU A 294 9.04 8.44 13.43
C LEU A 294 9.75 9.68 13.98
N GLY A 295 10.79 9.54 14.81
CA GLY A 295 11.53 10.68 15.36
C GLY A 295 11.88 11.76 14.32
N PRO A 296 12.49 11.41 13.17
CA PRO A 296 12.79 12.38 12.11
C PRO A 296 11.56 13.04 11.46
N TYR A 297 10.38 12.41 11.51
CA TYR A 297 9.14 12.99 11.03
C TYR A 297 8.61 14.07 12.00
N PHE A 298 8.85 13.90 13.29
CA PHE A 298 8.45 14.84 14.34
C PHE A 298 9.43 16.01 14.55
N GLU A 299 10.66 15.92 14.00
CA GLU A 299 11.66 16.99 14.08
C GLU A 299 11.06 18.36 13.72
N ASN A 300 11.24 19.33 14.62
CA ASN A 300 10.70 20.70 14.52
C ASN A 300 9.16 20.83 14.54
N LYS A 301 8.42 19.72 14.72
CA LYS A 301 6.95 19.71 14.85
C LYS A 301 6.52 19.52 16.31
N LEU A 302 7.01 18.46 16.96
CA LEU A 302 6.75 18.14 18.36
C LEU A 302 7.85 17.26 18.95
N THR A 303 7.91 17.14 20.28
CA THR A 303 8.66 16.11 20.98
C THR A 303 7.72 15.23 21.80
N ILE A 304 8.03 13.93 21.90
CA ILE A 304 7.24 12.96 22.66
C ILE A 304 8.11 12.43 23.80
N SER A 305 7.57 12.45 25.01
CA SER A 305 8.21 11.90 26.21
C SER A 305 7.19 11.12 27.05
N GLY A 306 7.64 10.49 28.14
CA GLY A 306 6.76 9.75 29.06
C GLY A 306 6.93 8.23 29.02
N ALA A 307 6.35 7.55 30.03
CA ALA A 307 6.47 6.11 30.25
C ALA A 307 5.52 5.28 29.37
N GLU A 308 5.61 3.94 29.42
CA GLU A 308 4.83 2.99 28.58
C GLU A 308 3.30 3.24 28.58
N GLY A 309 2.72 3.74 29.67
CA GLY A 309 1.27 3.96 29.77
C GLY A 309 0.79 5.36 29.37
N GLN A 310 1.67 6.36 29.38
CA GLN A 310 1.30 7.77 29.26
C GLN A 310 2.39 8.56 28.55
N LYS A 311 1.99 9.29 27.51
CA LYS A 311 2.87 10.04 26.62
C LYS A 311 2.53 11.53 26.73
N GLU A 312 3.55 12.36 26.81
CA GLU A 312 3.45 13.82 26.77
C GLU A 312 3.98 14.32 25.44
N LEU A 313 3.12 15.01 24.70
CA LEU A 313 3.43 15.66 23.43
C LEU A 313 3.68 17.13 23.72
N HIS A 314 4.91 17.59 23.47
CA HIS A 314 5.30 18.98 23.63
C HIS A 314 5.47 19.62 22.25
N PHE A 315 4.74 20.69 21.98
CA PHE A 315 4.75 21.42 20.72
C PHE A 315 4.75 22.93 21.01
N LYS A 316 4.84 23.78 19.98
CA LYS A 316 5.10 25.22 20.19
C LYS A 316 3.99 25.92 21.00
N GLN A 317 2.74 25.46 20.85
CA GLN A 317 1.55 26.06 21.45
C GLN A 317 1.19 25.46 22.81
N GLY A 318 1.83 24.36 23.22
CA GLY A 318 1.59 23.77 24.54
C GLY A 318 2.03 22.32 24.67
N THR A 319 1.45 21.68 25.68
CA THR A 319 1.69 20.28 26.01
C THR A 319 0.35 19.56 26.14
N VAL A 320 0.25 18.37 25.56
CA VAL A 320 -0.92 17.49 25.72
C VAL A 320 -0.44 16.13 26.25
N THR A 321 -1.14 15.60 27.23
CA THR A 321 -0.86 14.28 27.80
C THR A 321 -1.90 13.28 27.34
N LEU A 322 -1.46 12.17 26.78
CA LEU A 322 -2.29 11.11 26.23
C LEU A 322 -1.94 9.76 26.86
N SER A 323 -2.91 8.85 26.96
CA SER A 323 -2.59 7.43 27.12
C SER A 323 -1.95 6.88 25.84
N ALA A 324 -1.19 5.79 25.95
CA ALA A 324 -0.61 5.11 24.78
C ALA A 324 -1.67 4.77 23.72
N LYS A 325 -2.84 4.29 24.14
CA LYS A 325 -3.95 3.96 23.24
C LYS A 325 -4.51 5.18 22.50
N GLN A 326 -4.67 6.31 23.19
CA GLN A 326 -5.12 7.55 22.54
C GLN A 326 -4.10 8.03 21.51
N LEU A 327 -2.80 7.90 21.80
CA LEU A 327 -1.76 8.24 20.84
C LEU A 327 -1.77 7.30 19.62
N GLU A 328 -1.97 5.99 19.81
CA GLU A 328 -2.17 5.05 18.68
C GLU A 328 -3.36 5.47 17.81
N GLU A 329 -4.48 5.83 18.43
CA GLU A 329 -5.66 6.31 17.72
C GLU A 329 -5.37 7.60 16.93
N TRP A 330 -4.62 8.54 17.51
CA TRP A 330 -4.20 9.76 16.81
C TRP A 330 -3.26 9.46 15.65
N ILE A 331 -2.31 8.54 15.83
CA ILE A 331 -1.39 8.10 14.78
C ILE A 331 -2.16 7.60 13.55
N VAL A 332 -3.20 6.79 13.75
CA VAL A 332 -3.92 6.13 12.64
C VAL A 332 -5.12 6.91 12.09
N LYS A 333 -5.83 7.66 12.94
CA LYS A 333 -7.12 8.30 12.60
C LYS A 333 -7.08 9.83 12.69
N GLY A 334 -6.08 10.38 13.35
CA GLY A 334 -5.94 11.82 13.57
C GLY A 334 -6.37 12.27 14.95
N SER A 335 -6.05 13.52 15.26
CA SER A 335 -6.38 14.13 16.55
C SER A 335 -7.85 14.59 16.59
N GLU A 336 -8.50 14.39 17.74
CA GLU A 336 -9.81 15.00 18.06
C GLU A 336 -9.67 16.42 18.66
N ASP A 337 -8.44 16.90 18.87
CA ASP A 337 -8.13 18.20 19.48
C ASP A 337 -8.42 19.35 18.50
N PRO A 338 -9.02 20.47 18.94
CA PRO A 338 -9.18 21.67 18.11
C PRO A 338 -7.87 22.32 17.67
N ASP A 339 -6.72 22.09 18.32
CA ASP A 339 -5.44 22.73 17.95
C ASP A 339 -5.03 22.38 16.52
N SER A 340 -4.92 23.40 15.67
CA SER A 340 -4.60 23.26 14.25
C SER A 340 -3.23 22.62 14.02
N GLN A 341 -2.25 22.83 14.91
CA GLN A 341 -0.91 22.28 14.70
C GLN A 341 -0.89 20.75 14.85
N LEU A 342 -1.66 20.20 15.78
CA LEU A 342 -1.76 18.75 15.96
C LEU A 342 -2.52 18.08 14.81
N LYS A 343 -3.47 18.77 14.18
CA LYS A 343 -4.17 18.31 12.96
C LYS A 343 -3.26 18.22 11.74
N ASP A 344 -2.22 19.04 11.67
CA ASP A 344 -1.22 18.98 10.60
C ASP A 344 -0.18 17.88 10.80
N ILE A 345 -0.11 17.30 12.01
CA ILE A 345 0.82 16.22 12.37
C ILE A 345 0.12 14.86 12.36
N PHE A 346 -1.13 14.82 12.82
CA PHE A 346 -1.92 13.59 12.95
C PHE A 346 -3.14 13.61 12.04
N PRO A 347 -3.46 12.52 11.32
CA PRO A 347 -2.78 11.21 11.38
C PRO A 347 -1.40 11.23 10.71
N ILE A 348 -0.56 10.27 11.10
CA ILE A 348 0.69 10.01 10.39
C ILE A 348 0.34 9.56 8.96
N PRO A 349 0.94 10.15 7.92
CA PRO A 349 0.55 9.87 6.55
C PRO A 349 1.15 8.55 6.06
N PHE A 350 0.64 7.43 6.57
CA PHE A 350 0.99 6.09 6.09
C PHE A 350 0.55 5.89 4.64
N PRO A 351 1.24 5.03 3.87
CA PRO A 351 0.96 4.86 2.45
C PRO A 351 -0.44 4.27 2.19
N PHE A 352 -1.00 4.68 1.06
CA PHE A 352 -2.21 4.08 0.51
C PHE A 352 -1.99 2.59 0.18
N PRO A 353 -2.89 1.69 0.60
CA PRO A 353 -2.63 0.25 0.50
C PRO A 353 -2.82 -0.34 -0.89
N GLN A 354 -3.57 0.31 -1.80
CA GLN A 354 -3.86 -0.25 -3.14
C GLN A 354 -2.97 0.33 -4.25
N GLY A 355 -1.65 0.35 -4.01
CA GLY A 355 -0.63 0.73 -4.99
C GLY A 355 0.16 -0.47 -5.55
N LEU A 356 1.40 -0.22 -6.03
CA LEU A 356 2.28 -1.29 -6.51
C LEU A 356 2.65 -2.33 -5.43
N ASN A 357 2.74 -1.90 -4.17
CA ASN A 357 3.09 -2.75 -3.02
C ASN A 357 1.90 -3.52 -2.42
N TYR A 358 0.74 -3.55 -3.10
CA TYR A 358 -0.42 -4.32 -2.65
C TYR A 358 -0.12 -5.84 -2.66
N VAL A 359 -0.52 -6.55 -1.60
CA VAL A 359 -0.31 -8.00 -1.41
C VAL A 359 -1.52 -8.76 -0.88
#